data_AF-A0A953CMU1-F1
#
_entry.id   AF-A0A953CMU1-F1
#
_cell.length_a   1.000
_cell.length_b   1.000
_cell.length_c   1.000
_cell.angle_alpha   90.00
_cell.angle_beta   90.00
_cell.angle_gamma   90.00
#
_symmetry.space_group_name_H-M   'P 1'
#
loop_
_entity.id
_entity.type
_entity.pdbx_description
1 polymer ?
#
loop_
_entity_poly.entity_id
_entity_poly.type
_entity_poly.pdbx_seq_one_letter_code
_entity_poly.pdbx_strand_id
1 'polypeptide(L)' 'SFTGSRASKLGDLGPYGKQVVLFYTQTKTVTARWFDDESVTGGVNTTIALR' A
#
# COMPACT_ATOMS: atom_id res chain seq x y z
N SER A 1 -16.91 -11.27 -18.48
CA SER A 1 -15.71 -12.09 -18.25
C SER A 1 -15.34 -11.97 -16.78
N PHE A 2 -15.50 -13.04 -15.98
CA PHE A 2 -15.07 -13.09 -14.58
C PHE A 2 -13.93 -14.09 -14.47
N THR A 3 -12.79 -13.75 -15.06
CA THR A 3 -11.62 -14.62 -15.17
C THR A 3 -10.50 -14.05 -14.31
N GLY A 4 -10.57 -14.24 -12.99
CA GLY A 4 -9.59 -13.66 -12.06
C GLY A 4 -9.21 -14.51 -10.85
N SER A 5 -9.98 -15.54 -10.50
CA SER A 5 -9.60 -16.52 -9.48
C SER A 5 -10.00 -17.91 -9.94
N ARG A 6 -9.09 -18.56 -10.66
CA ARG A 6 -9.27 -19.87 -11.30
C ARG A 6 -9.38 -21.00 -10.26
N ALA A 7 -10.49 -21.04 -9.52
CA ALA A 7 -11.06 -22.18 -8.78
C ALA A 7 -12.44 -21.84 -8.15
N SER A 8 -13.16 -20.83 -8.65
CA SER A 8 -14.40 -20.30 -8.07
C SER A 8 -15.61 -21.24 -8.29
N LYS A 9 -15.63 -22.39 -7.61
CA LYS A 9 -16.81 -23.11 -7.04
C LYS A 9 -16.43 -24.46 -6.38
N LEU A 10 -15.16 -24.89 -6.45
CA LEU A 10 -14.75 -26.26 -6.09
C LEU A 10 -13.46 -26.27 -5.25
N GLY A 11 -13.35 -25.35 -4.28
CA GLY A 11 -12.41 -25.48 -3.18
C GLY A 11 -13.05 -26.28 -2.05
N ASP A 12 -12.25 -27.02 -1.28
CA ASP A 12 -12.66 -27.92 -0.18
C ASP A 12 -13.46 -27.23 0.96
N LEU A 13 -13.56 -25.91 0.91
CA LEU A 13 -14.27 -25.07 1.87
C LEU A 13 -15.39 -24.31 1.15
N GLY A 14 -16.62 -24.47 1.64
CA GLY A 14 -17.81 -23.81 1.09
C GLY A 14 -17.74 -22.27 1.10
N PRO A 15 -18.77 -21.57 0.57
CA PRO A 15 -18.76 -20.11 0.34
C PRO A 15 -18.57 -19.25 1.60
N TYR A 16 -18.63 -19.85 2.80
CA TYR A 16 -18.44 -19.20 4.10
C TYR A 16 -17.17 -19.66 4.83
N GLY A 17 -16.28 -20.40 4.16
CA GLY A 17 -15.00 -20.81 4.72
C GLY A 17 -14.01 -19.64 4.84
N LYS A 18 -12.95 -19.82 5.63
CA LYS A 18 -11.93 -18.80 5.92
C LYS A 18 -11.25 -18.21 4.66
N GLN A 19 -11.33 -18.91 3.52
CA GLN A 19 -10.77 -18.46 2.24
C GLN A 19 -11.55 -17.31 1.58
N VAL A 20 -12.80 -17.05 1.98
CA VAL A 20 -13.64 -15.98 1.39
C VAL A 20 -13.11 -14.56 1.65
N VAL A 21 -12.31 -14.40 2.73
CA VAL A 21 -11.71 -13.10 3.10
C VAL A 21 -10.79 -12.58 1.99
N LEU A 22 -10.02 -13.46 1.35
CA LEU A 22 -9.10 -13.09 0.25
C LEU A 22 -9.83 -12.69 -1.05
N PHE A 23 -11.11 -13.05 -1.18
CA PHE A 23 -11.92 -12.70 -2.35
C PHE A 23 -12.51 -11.28 -2.22
N TYR A 24 -13.01 -10.93 -1.03
CA TYR A 24 -13.63 -9.62 -0.78
C TYR A 24 -12.65 -8.54 -0.29
N THR A 25 -11.39 -8.90 0.00
CA THR A 25 -10.37 -7.96 0.48
C THR A 25 -9.09 -8.09 -0.32
N GLN A 26 -8.27 -7.03 -0.31
CA GLN A 26 -6.96 -7.02 -0.97
C GLN A 26 -5.88 -6.72 0.07
N THR A 27 -4.74 -7.40 -0.03
CA THR A 27 -3.57 -7.13 0.82
C THR A 27 -2.90 -5.83 0.38
N LYS A 28 -2.77 -4.88 1.31
CA LYS A 28 -2.02 -3.63 1.10
C LYS A 28 -0.74 -3.64 1.92
N THR A 29 0.41 -3.53 1.27
CA THR A 29 1.70 -3.35 1.93
C THR A 29 1.96 -1.86 2.15
N VAL A 30 2.18 -1.44 3.39
CA VAL A 30 2.47 -0.04 3.76
C VAL A 30 3.89 0.05 4.29
N THR A 31 4.71 0.93 3.69
CA THR A 31 6.05 1.28 4.18
C THR A 31 6.02 2.75 4.59
N ALA A 32 6.42 3.05 5.82
CA ALA A 32 6.46 4.41 6.36
C ALA A 32 7.88 4.78 6.80
N ARG A 33 8.25 6.05 6.62
CA ARG A 33 9.49 6.64 7.13
C ARG A 33 9.15 7.97 7.76
N TRP A 34 9.55 8.13 9.02
CA TRP A 34 9.39 9.36 9.79
C TRP A 34 10.74 10.04 9.88
N PHE A 35 10.80 11.26 9.36
CA PHE A 35 11.98 12.12 9.41
C PHE A 35 11.87 13.01 10.65
N ASP A 36 12.95 13.17 11.40
CA ASP A 36 13.01 14.20 12.44
C ASP A 36 13.00 15.59 11.78
N ASP A 37 12.47 16.60 12.47
CA ASP A 37 12.20 17.94 11.90
C ASP A 37 13.46 18.57 11.27
N GLU A 38 14.60 18.42 11.94
CA GLU A 38 15.94 18.84 11.48
C GLU A 38 16.34 18.24 10.12
N SER A 39 15.86 17.04 9.80
CA SER A 39 16.15 16.37 8.53
C SER A 39 15.27 16.85 7.37
N VAL A 40 14.22 17.62 7.66
CA VAL A 40 13.31 18.24 6.67
C VAL A 40 13.68 19.70 6.44
N THR A 41 14.16 20.41 7.46
CA THR A 41 14.57 21.83 7.42
C THR A 41 16.00 22.04 6.92
N GLY A 42 16.38 21.38 5.82
CA GLY A 42 17.65 21.66 5.13
C GLY A 42 17.74 23.15 4.77
N GLY A 43 18.75 23.84 5.31
CA GLY A 43 18.88 25.29 5.34
C GLY A 43 18.54 25.99 4.01
N VAL A 44 17.67 26.99 4.09
CA VAL A 44 17.27 27.81 2.93
C VAL A 44 18.48 28.63 2.47
N ASN A 45 18.92 28.41 1.22
CA ASN A 45 20.03 29.16 0.63
C ASN A 45 19.56 30.55 0.15
N THR A 46 19.54 31.55 1.03
CA THR A 46 19.06 32.92 0.74
C THR A 46 20.18 33.93 0.42
N THR A 47 21.17 33.58 -0.41
CA THR A 47 22.19 34.55 -0.85
C THR A 47 21.99 34.94 -2.30
N ILE A 48 21.54 36.17 -2.55
CA ILE A 48 21.55 36.81 -3.87
C ILE A 48 22.48 38.02 -3.77
N ALA A 49 23.55 38.04 -4.56
CA ALA A 49 24.41 39.21 -4.71
C ALA A 49 23.95 40.00 -5.94
N LEU A 50 23.45 41.22 -5.74
CA LEU A 50 23.18 42.17 -6.81
C LEU A 50 24.41 43.07 -6.98
N ARG A 51 24.95 43.14 -8.20
CA ARG A 51 25.93 44.14 -8.64
C ARG A 51 25.32 44.97 -9.76
#